data_AF-A0AAE0Y0V1-F1
#
_entry.id   AF-A0AAE0Y0V1-F1
#
_cell.length_a   1.000
_cell.length_b   1.000
_cell.length_c   1.000
_cell.angle_alpha   90.00
_cell.angle_beta   90.00
_cell.angle_gamma   90.00
#
_symmetry.space_group_name_H-M   'P 1'
#
loop_
_entity.id
_entity.type
_entity.pdbx_description
1 polymer ?
#
loop_
_entity_poly.entity_id
_entity_poly.type
_entity_poly.pdbx_seq_one_letter_code
_entity_poly.pdbx_strand_id
1 'polypeptide(L)' 'MDPKKAADLAGRLRKAGPKGFGAGLGIFALAGGIYGLTQSVYTVEGGHRAIIFSRLSGIKPDIYVEGLHF' A
#
# COMPACT_ATOMS: atom_id res chain seq x y z
N MET A 1 8.79 20.49 1.52
CA MET A 1 9.62 20.13 0.35
C MET A 1 9.11 20.93 -0.83
N ASP A 2 9.97 21.70 -1.51
CA ASP A 2 9.54 22.55 -2.63
C ASP A 2 9.02 21.67 -3.78
N PRO A 3 7.78 21.87 -4.27
CA PRO A 3 7.21 21.04 -5.35
C PRO A 3 8.05 21.12 -6.63
N LYS A 4 8.75 22.23 -6.83
CA LYS A 4 9.69 22.44 -7.94
C LYS A 4 10.90 21.51 -7.87
N LYS A 5 11.46 21.24 -6.68
CA LYS A 5 12.59 20.31 -6.50
C LYS A 5 12.19 18.86 -6.73
N ALA A 6 10.96 18.48 -6.33
CA ALA A 6 10.42 17.15 -6.61
C ALA A 6 10.21 16.92 -8.11
N ALA A 7 9.69 17.93 -8.82
CA ALA A 7 9.54 17.89 -10.28
C ALA A 7 10.89 17.80 -11.01
N ASP A 8 11.90 18.55 -10.56
CA ASP A 8 13.27 18.49 -11.11
C ASP A 8 13.93 17.12 -10.91
N LEU A 9 13.79 16.55 -9.71
CA LEU A 9 14.29 15.21 -9.39
C LEU A 9 13.58 14.14 -10.23
N ALA A 10 12.26 14.21 -10.35
CA ALA A 10 11.48 13.30 -11.19
C ALA A 10 11.88 13.41 -12.67
N GLY A 11 12.14 14.63 -13.16
CA GLY A 11 12.65 14.88 -14.51
C GLY A 11 14.04 14.28 -14.73
N ARG A 12 14.94 14.37 -13.75
CA ARG A 12 16.28 13.76 -13.80
C ARG A 12 16.22 12.24 -13.74
N LEU A 13 15.34 11.67 -12.91
CA LEU A 13 15.11 10.22 -12.85
C LEU A 13 14.51 9.67 -14.16
N ARG A 14 13.59 10.40 -14.79
CA ARG A 14 13.05 10.06 -16.12
C ARG A 14 14.10 10.12 -17.23
N LYS A 15 15.11 10.99 -17.10
CA LYS A 15 16.15 11.23 -18.10
C LYS A 15 17.41 10.36 -17.89
N ALA A 16 17.70 9.96 -16.66
CA ALA A 16 18.85 9.14 -16.30
C ALA A 16 18.57 7.63 -16.28
N GLY A 17 17.30 7.21 -16.26
CA GLY A 17 16.91 5.80 -16.25
C GLY A 17 16.89 5.15 -17.65
N PRO A 18 17.06 3.82 -17.75
CA PRO A 18 16.84 3.07 -18.99
C PRO A 18 15.45 3.38 -19.59
N LYS A 19 15.35 3.45 -20.92
CA LYS A 19 14.07 3.65 -21.61
C LYS A 19 13.05 2.63 -21.11
N GLY A 20 11.97 3.11 -20.47
CA GLY A 20 10.92 2.25 -19.91
C GLY A 20 10.93 2.09 -18.39
N PHE A 21 11.99 2.51 -17.68
CA PHE A 21 12.07 2.38 -16.22
C PHE A 21 10.91 3.08 -15.48
N GLY A 22 10.54 4.29 -15.91
CA GLY A 22 9.40 5.01 -15.32
C GLY A 22 8.05 4.33 -15.57
N ALA A 23 7.88 3.69 -16.73
CA ALA A 23 6.67 2.92 -17.05
C ALA A 23 6.61 1.63 -16.22
N GLY A 24 7.75 0.93 -16.10
CA GLY A 24 7.87 -0.28 -15.27
C GLY A 24 7.60 0.00 -13.78
N LEU A 25 8.14 1.10 -13.25
CA LEU A 25 7.89 1.52 -11.87
C LEU A 25 6.42 1.87 -11.64
N GLY A 26 5.78 2.53 -12.61
CA GLY A 26 4.36 2.86 -12.57
C GLY A 26 3.47 1.62 -12.54
N ILE A 27 3.74 0.64 -13.41
CA ILE A 27 3.00 -0.63 -13.45
C ILE A 27 3.20 -1.41 -12.15
N PHE A 28 4.44 -1.49 -11.65
CA PHE A 28 4.75 -2.20 -10.42
C PHE A 28 4.06 -1.56 -9.20
N ALA A 29 4.08 -0.22 -9.11
CA ALA A 29 3.38 0.50 -8.05
C ALA A 29 1.86 0.28 -8.11
N LEU A 30 1.28 0.27 -9.32
CA LEU A 30 -0.15 -0.01 -9.50
C LEU A 30 -0.50 -1.43 -9.06
N ALA A 31 0.27 -2.43 -9.52
CA ALA A 31 0.06 -3.83 -9.16
C ALA A 31 0.22 -4.07 -7.65
N GLY A 32 1.27 -3.49 -7.04
CA GLY A 32 1.50 -3.53 -5.60
C GLY A 32 0.39 -2.85 -4.80
N GLY A 33 -0.13 -1.72 -5.29
CA GLY A 33 -1.25 -1.01 -4.68
C GLY A 33 -2.53 -1.83 -4.69
N ILE A 34 -2.90 -2.42 -5.83
CA ILE A 34 -4.08 -3.29 -5.93
C ILE A 34 -3.94 -4.49 -4.99
N TYR A 35 -2.78 -5.14 -4.97
CA TYR A 35 -2.54 -6.28 -4.09
C TYR A 35 -2.59 -5.89 -2.60
N GLY A 36 -2.06 -4.72 -2.24
CA GLY A 36 -2.14 -4.21 -0.86
C GLY A 36 -3.57 -3.97 -0.40
N LEU A 37 -4.42 -3.40 -1.27
CA LEU A 37 -5.82 -3.14 -0.95
C LEU A 37 -6.62 -4.44 -0.77
N THR A 38 -6.45 -5.42 -1.66
CA THR A 38 -7.19 -6.68 -1.55
C THR A 38 -6.78 -7.52 -0.35
N GLN A 39 -5.52 -7.43 0.09
CA GLN A 39 -5.02 -8.13 1.28
C GLN A 39 -5.34 -7.42 2.60
N SER A 40 -5.85 -6.19 2.55
CA SER A 40 -6.23 -5.45 3.76
C SER A 40 -7.67 -5.69 4.19
N VAL A 41 -8.50 -6.30 3.32
CA VAL A 41 -9.90 -6.60 3.61
C VAL A 41 -10.01 -7.96 4.29
N TYR A 42 -10.68 -8.01 5.44
CA TYR A 42 -10.99 -9.23 6.16
C TYR A 42 -12.41 -9.15 6.73
N THR A 43 -13.02 -10.31 6.96
CA THR A 43 -14.35 -10.41 7.56
C THR A 43 -14.26 -11.19 8.86
N VAL A 44 -15.01 -10.75 9.85
CA VAL A 44 -15.16 -11.43 11.13
C VAL A 44 -16.52 -12.10 11.12
N GLU A 45 -16.54 -13.42 11.30
CA GLU A 45 -17.78 -14.19 11.36
C GLU A 45 -18.65 -13.74 12.54
N GLY A 46 -19.97 -13.82 12.36
CA GLY A 46 -20.94 -13.44 13.38
C GLY A 46 -20.73 -14.21 14.68
N GLY A 47 -20.85 -13.52 15.81
CA GLY A 47 -20.62 -14.10 17.13
C GLY A 47 -19.15 -14.25 17.56
N HIS A 48 -18.18 -13.83 16.74
CA HIS A 48 -16.75 -13.81 17.08
C HIS A 48 -16.20 -12.38 17.21
N ARG A 49 -15.08 -12.25 17.93
CA ARG A 49 -14.27 -11.03 18.01
C ARG A 49 -12.87 -11.33 17.54
N ALA A 50 -12.32 -10.47 16.69
CA ALA A 50 -11.00 -10.66 16.10
C ALA A 50 -9.98 -9.70 16.70
N ILE A 51 -8.77 -10.23 16.93
CA ILE A 51 -7.57 -9.43 17.23
C ILE A 51 -6.66 -9.54 16.01
N ILE A 52 -6.21 -8.40 15.50
CA ILE A 52 -5.46 -8.36 14.25
C ILE A 52 -3.96 -8.38 14.51
N PHE A 53 -3.28 -9.31 13.87
CA PHE A 53 -1.82 -9.36 13.79
C PHE A 53 -1.35 -8.83 12.43
N SER A 54 -0.53 -7.78 12.47
CA SER A 54 0.19 -7.28 11.30
C SER A 54 1.64 -7.73 11.35
N ARG A 55 2.15 -8.20 10.21
CA ARG A 55 3.57 -8.54 10.05
C ARG A 55 4.52 -7.34 10.25
N LEU A 56 4.00 -6.11 10.10
CA LEU A 56 4.80 -4.88 10.21
C LEU A 56 4.70 -4.24 11.60
N SER A 57 3.52 -4.28 12.22
CA SER A 57 3.25 -3.58 13.49
C SER A 57 2.95 -4.50 14.67
N GLY A 58 2.97 -5.82 14.46
CA GLY A 58 2.60 -6.80 15.48
C GLY A 58 1.11 -6.82 15.78
N ILE A 59 0.76 -7.15 17.02
CA ILE A 59 -0.62 -7.23 17.50
C ILE A 59 -1.19 -5.81 17.63
N LYS A 60 -2.33 -5.56 17.00
CA LYS A 60 -3.03 -4.28 17.13
C LYS A 60 -3.80 -4.22 18.47
N PRO A 61 -3.91 -3.04 19.09
CA PRO A 61 -4.65 -2.87 20.34
C PRO A 61 -6.17 -2.96 20.16
N ASP A 62 -6.66 -2.80 18.93
CA ASP A 62 -8.08 -2.77 18.62
C ASP A 62 -8.66 -4.18 18.48
N ILE A 63 -9.84 -4.37 19.10
CA ILE A 63 -10.64 -5.59 18.99
C ILE A 63 -11.78 -5.30 18.01
N TYR A 64 -11.82 -6.07 16.92
CA TYR A 64 -12.82 -5.89 15.87
C TYR A 64 -14.05 -6.75 16.15
N VAL A 65 -15.22 -6.13 16.03
CA VAL A 65 -16.54 -6.78 16.11
C VAL A 65 -16.86 -7.50 14.80
N GLU A 66 -17.96 -8.24 14.74
CA GLU A 66 -18.43 -8.92 13.53
C GLU A 66 -18.58 -7.98 12.32
N GLY A 67 -18.43 -8.51 11.10
CA GLY A 67 -18.55 -7.77 9.84
C GLY A 67 -17.26 -7.62 9.04
N LEU A 68 -17.30 -6.79 7.99
CA LEU A 68 -16.19 -6.57 7.06
C LEU A 68 -15.36 -5.35 7.47
N HIS A 69 -14.04 -5.53 7.56
CA HIS A 69 -13.07 -4.54 8.03
C HIS A 69 -11.93 -4.36 7.03
N PHE A 70 -11.27 -3.20 7.09
CA PHE A 70 -10.18 -2.77 6.20
C PHE A 70 -9.07 -2.02 6.96
#